data_AF-A0A1D3TZ80-F1
#
_entry.id   AF-A0A1D3TZ80-F1
#
_cell.length_a   1.000
_cell.length_b   1.000
_cell.length_c   1.000
_cell.angle_alpha   90.00
_cell.angle_beta   90.00
_cell.angle_gamma   90.00
#
_symmetry.space_group_name_H-M   'P 1'
#
loop_
_entity.id
_entity.type
_entity.pdbx_description
1 polymer ?
#
loop_
_entity_poly.entity_id
_entity_poly.type
_entity_poly.pdbx_seq_one_letter_code
_entity_poly.pdbx_strand_id
1 'polypeptide(L)'
;MSIRCEATNYKSCKRNNVIIYYNCLYESNTILLLLTAIIELIVPDIKSFYIPIAIEVRDDIHKAIIIDKNLKVHGSDDYDYFIPKEHYNKWKRTYRVVFGIVMILEVAVILLLVYLLLSNLNLILGVTTFVVFGIAFYFFYKVVSSNKSIRKYEIKDFK
;
A
#
# COMPACT_ATOMS: atom_id res chain seq x y z
N MET A 1 2.76 -24.70 21.34
CA MET A 1 3.20 -23.86 20.22
C MET A 1 2.53 -22.50 20.35
N SER A 2 3.27 -21.41 20.56
CA SER A 2 2.70 -20.06 20.68
C SER A 2 3.25 -19.20 19.56
N ILE A 3 2.49 -19.04 18.49
CA ILE A 3 2.81 -18.07 17.45
C ILE A 3 1.92 -16.85 17.66
N ARG A 4 2.54 -15.68 17.81
CA ARG A 4 1.83 -14.44 18.12
C ARG A 4 2.06 -13.43 17.00
N CYS A 5 0.98 -13.00 16.36
CA CYS A 5 1.00 -11.90 15.39
C CYS A 5 0.51 -10.63 16.06
N GLU A 6 1.38 -9.63 16.17
CA GLU A 6 1.05 -8.31 16.72
C GLU A 6 0.58 -7.31 15.66
N ALA A 7 0.75 -7.66 14.37
CA ALA A 7 0.21 -6.90 13.26
C ALA A 7 -1.32 -7.11 13.18
N THR A 8 -2.09 -6.06 13.51
CA THR A 8 -3.55 -6.10 13.66
C THR A 8 -4.31 -6.43 12.36
N ASN A 9 -3.70 -6.16 11.21
CA ASN A 9 -4.31 -6.36 9.90
C ASN A 9 -3.86 -7.68 9.24
N TYR A 10 -3.23 -8.60 9.98
CA TYR A 10 -2.73 -9.85 9.43
C TYR A 10 -3.47 -11.05 10.05
N LYS A 11 -3.84 -12.00 9.18
CA LYS A 11 -4.41 -13.31 9.57
C LYS A 11 -3.41 -14.41 9.25
N SER A 12 -3.50 -15.53 9.96
CA SER A 12 -2.65 -16.70 9.75
C SER A 12 -3.45 -17.88 9.17
N CYS A 13 -2.87 -18.58 8.21
CA CYS A 13 -3.37 -19.86 7.71
C CYS A 13 -2.26 -20.91 7.76
N LYS A 14 -2.56 -22.12 8.23
CA LYS A 14 -1.60 -23.24 8.28
C LYS A 14 -1.86 -24.20 7.11
N ARG A 15 -0.80 -24.55 6.37
CA ARG A 15 -0.89 -25.49 5.25
C ARG A 15 0.43 -26.22 5.04
N ASN A 16 0.41 -27.55 4.89
CA ASN A 16 1.59 -28.37 4.56
C ASN A 16 2.85 -28.04 5.40
N ASN A 17 2.72 -27.95 6.73
CA ASN A 17 3.80 -27.58 7.65
C ASN A 17 4.41 -26.19 7.42
N VAL A 18 3.64 -25.29 6.83
CA VAL A 18 3.99 -23.88 6.65
C VAL A 18 2.86 -23.03 7.20
N ILE A 19 3.22 -21.91 7.82
CA ILE A 19 2.27 -20.95 8.37
C ILE A 19 2.43 -19.66 7.60
N ILE A 20 1.33 -19.21 7.00
CA ILE A 20 1.32 -18.04 6.14
C ILE A 20 0.51 -16.95 6.81
N TYR A 21 1.15 -15.79 6.97
CA TYR A 21 0.54 -14.58 7.47
C TYR A 21 0.27 -13.65 6.30
N TYR A 22 -0.96 -13.19 6.15
CA TYR A 22 -1.33 -12.31 5.05
C TYR A 22 -2.24 -11.19 5.52
N ASN A 23 -2.19 -10.07 4.80
CA ASN A 23 -2.97 -8.89 5.13
C ASN A 23 -4.47 -9.12 4.83
N CYS A 24 -5.30 -9.17 5.86
CA CYS A 24 -6.73 -9.51 5.81
C CYS A 24 -7.57 -8.46 5.08
N LEU A 25 -7.07 -7.24 4.98
CA LEU A 25 -7.64 -6.19 4.16
C LEU A 25 -7.91 -6.64 2.72
N TYR A 26 -7.02 -7.46 2.13
CA TYR A 26 -7.16 -7.94 0.76
C TYR A 26 -8.18 -9.09 0.61
N GLU A 27 -8.73 -9.59 1.70
CA GLU A 27 -9.94 -10.42 1.66
C GLU A 27 -11.18 -9.57 1.36
N SER A 28 -11.15 -8.28 1.69
CA SER A 28 -12.28 -7.36 1.51
C SER A 28 -12.61 -7.12 0.03
N ASN A 29 -13.78 -6.52 -0.18
CA ASN A 29 -14.24 -6.06 -1.49
C ASN A 29 -13.37 -4.90 -2.01
N THR A 30 -13.23 -4.83 -3.34
CA THR A 30 -12.42 -3.81 -4.02
C THR A 30 -12.83 -2.38 -3.69
N ILE A 31 -14.11 -2.14 -3.40
CA ILE A 31 -14.61 -0.81 -3.01
C ILE A 31 -14.01 -0.35 -1.68
N LEU A 32 -13.97 -1.25 -0.68
CA LEU A 32 -13.37 -0.93 0.62
C LEU A 32 -11.88 -0.68 0.49
N LEU A 33 -11.19 -1.50 -0.32
CA LEU A 33 -9.77 -1.30 -0.65
C LEU A 33 -9.51 0.07 -1.27
N LEU A 34 -10.40 0.52 -2.15
CA LEU A 34 -10.28 1.81 -2.81
C LEU A 34 -10.52 2.98 -1.85
N LEU A 35 -11.53 2.88 -0.97
CA LEU A 35 -11.79 3.91 0.04
C LEU A 35 -10.60 4.06 0.98
N THR A 36 -10.05 2.96 1.49
CA THR A 36 -8.89 3.05 2.38
C THR A 36 -7.67 3.60 1.64
N ALA A 37 -7.44 3.19 0.38
CA ALA A 37 -6.36 3.77 -0.42
C ALA A 37 -6.49 5.29 -0.62
N ILE A 38 -7.71 5.81 -0.79
CA ILE A 38 -7.96 7.27 -0.91
C ILE A 38 -7.73 7.97 0.44
N ILE A 39 -8.26 7.44 1.54
CA ILE A 39 -8.06 8.00 2.88
C ILE A 39 -6.57 8.09 3.20
N GLU A 40 -5.81 7.05 2.84
CA GLU A 40 -4.37 7.01 3.06
C GLU A 40 -3.57 7.92 2.15
N LEU A 41 -4.07 8.26 0.95
CA LEU A 41 -3.45 9.34 0.19
C LEU A 41 -3.52 10.64 1.00
N ILE A 42 -4.67 10.94 1.61
CA ILE A 42 -4.93 12.18 2.35
C ILE A 42 -4.20 12.22 3.70
N VAL A 43 -4.09 11.08 4.40
CA VAL A 43 -3.47 10.99 5.74
C VAL A 43 -2.01 10.53 5.62
N PRO A 44 -1.01 11.36 6.01
CA PRO A 44 0.40 11.08 5.78
C PRO A 44 1.02 9.93 6.61
N ASP A 45 0.29 9.19 7.43
CA ASP A 45 0.92 8.17 8.29
C ASP A 45 0.05 6.93 8.53
N ILE A 46 -0.17 6.14 7.47
CA ILE A 46 -0.61 4.76 7.63
C ILE A 46 0.39 3.87 6.88
N LYS A 47 1.45 3.46 7.58
CA LYS A 47 2.54 2.63 7.08
C LYS A 47 2.11 1.20 6.64
N SER A 48 0.82 0.89 6.58
CA SER A 48 0.32 -0.49 6.46
C SER A 48 -0.31 -0.84 5.11
N PHE A 49 -0.46 0.10 4.18
CA PHE A 49 -1.27 -0.10 2.98
C PHE A 49 -0.53 0.29 1.71
N TYR A 50 0.51 -0.46 1.39
CA TYR A 50 1.04 -0.36 0.04
C TYR A 50 1.20 -1.67 -0.66
N ILE A 51 1.36 -2.75 0.08
CA ILE A 51 1.84 -3.98 -0.50
C ILE A 51 1.03 -5.12 0.15
N PRO A 52 0.36 -5.95 -0.65
CA PRO A 52 -0.27 -7.18 -0.17
C PRO A 52 0.79 -8.23 0.20
N ILE A 53 1.68 -7.88 1.13
CA ILE A 53 2.73 -8.77 1.61
C ILE A 53 2.07 -9.90 2.39
N ALA A 54 2.56 -11.10 2.13
CA ALA A 54 2.42 -12.25 2.97
C ALA A 54 3.81 -12.70 3.45
N ILE A 55 3.82 -13.32 4.62
CA ILE A 55 4.99 -13.90 5.24
C ILE A 55 4.76 -15.40 5.30
N GLU A 56 5.63 -16.16 4.67
CA GLU A 56 5.69 -17.60 4.78
C GLU A 56 6.68 -17.97 5.88
N VAL A 57 6.27 -18.75 6.88
CA VAL A 57 7.18 -19.27 7.91
C VAL A 57 7.10 -20.78 7.91
N ARG A 58 8.23 -21.46 7.73
CA ARG A 58 8.27 -22.92 7.81
C ARG A 58 8.16 -23.36 9.27
N ASP A 59 7.30 -24.32 9.54
CA ASP A 59 6.95 -24.77 10.88
C ASP A 59 8.13 -25.51 11.52
N ASP A 60 8.89 -24.81 12.38
CA ASP A 60 9.85 -25.43 13.28
C ASP A 60 9.19 -25.58 14.66
N ILE A 61 8.80 -26.81 14.99
CA ILE A 61 7.84 -27.20 16.05
C ILE A 61 8.25 -26.71 17.46
N HIS A 62 9.48 -26.24 17.62
CA HIS A 62 10.10 -25.93 18.92
C HIS A 62 10.33 -24.43 19.20
N LYS A 63 9.98 -23.50 18.29
CA LYS A 63 10.24 -22.06 18.51
C LYS A 63 8.96 -21.23 18.62
N ALA A 64 8.95 -20.28 19.55
CA ALA A 64 7.92 -19.25 19.62
C ALA A 64 8.21 -18.21 18.53
N ILE A 65 7.39 -18.20 17.48
CA ILE A 65 7.50 -17.22 16.39
C ILE A 65 6.66 -15.99 16.76
N ILE A 66 7.24 -14.80 16.63
CA ILE A 66 6.53 -13.53 16.85
C ILE A 66 6.66 -12.68 15.60
N ILE A 67 5.52 -12.26 15.05
CA ILE A 67 5.49 -11.25 13.99
C ILE A 67 5.13 -9.93 14.64
N ASP A 68 6.09 -9.01 14.68
CA ASP A 68 5.90 -7.71 15.30
C ASP A 68 5.00 -6.79 14.44
N LYS A 69 4.65 -5.62 14.98
CA LYS A 69 3.84 -4.61 14.30
C LYS A 69 4.46 -4.09 12.99
N ASN A 70 5.77 -4.26 12.81
CA ASN A 70 6.52 -3.86 11.63
C ASN A 70 6.74 -5.01 10.65
N LEU A 71 6.03 -6.14 10.82
CA LEU A 71 6.14 -7.34 9.98
C LEU A 71 7.53 -8.01 10.03
N LYS A 72 8.31 -7.77 11.08
CA LYS A 72 9.54 -8.52 11.31
C LYS A 72 9.22 -9.84 11.99
N VAL A 73 9.84 -10.89 11.50
CA VAL A 73 9.74 -12.24 12.07
C VAL A 73 10.84 -12.38 13.13
N HIS A 74 10.45 -12.77 14.35
CA HIS A 74 11.35 -13.11 15.45
C HIS A 74 11.18 -14.59 15.78
N GLY A 75 12.27 -15.27 16.10
CA GLY A 75 12.24 -16.68 16.53
C GLY A 75 12.25 -17.72 15.40
N SER A 76 12.31 -17.31 14.13
CA SER A 76 12.61 -18.20 13.00
C SER A 76 13.52 -17.49 12.01
N ASP A 77 14.51 -18.22 11.48
CA ASP A 77 15.39 -17.76 10.39
C ASP A 77 14.92 -18.30 9.03
N ASP A 78 13.94 -19.20 9.01
CA ASP A 78 13.38 -19.83 7.80
C ASP A 78 12.01 -19.23 7.49
N TYR A 79 12.04 -18.03 6.90
CA TYR A 79 10.86 -17.29 6.47
C TYR A 79 11.11 -16.53 5.16
N ASP A 80 10.06 -16.36 4.37
CA ASP A 80 10.09 -15.63 3.10
C ASP A 80 8.96 -14.59 3.02
N TYR A 81 9.26 -13.44 2.41
CA TYR A 81 8.24 -12.45 2.07
C TYR A 81 7.81 -12.62 0.62
N PHE A 82 6.50 -12.70 0.38
CA PHE A 82 5.94 -12.81 -0.96
C PHE A 82 4.63 -12.03 -1.08
N ILE A 83 4.06 -11.98 -2.28
CA ILE A 83 2.73 -11.41 -2.52
C ILE A 83 1.81 -12.51 -3.08
N PRO A 84 0.68 -12.81 -2.43
CA PRO A 84 -0.33 -13.71 -2.99
C PRO A 84 -0.91 -13.11 -4.29
N LYS A 85 -0.95 -13.91 -5.36
CA LYS A 85 -1.40 -13.45 -6.68
C LYS A 85 -2.82 -12.87 -6.68
N GLU A 86 -3.74 -13.45 -5.90
CA GLU A 86 -5.11 -12.93 -5.78
C GLU A 86 -5.12 -11.53 -5.16
N HIS A 87 -4.31 -11.31 -4.11
CA HIS A 87 -4.17 -10.01 -3.48
C HIS A 87 -3.46 -9.00 -4.38
N TYR A 88 -2.43 -9.44 -5.13
CA TYR A 88 -1.77 -8.62 -6.15
C TYR A 88 -2.75 -8.12 -7.21
N ASN A 89 -3.64 -8.98 -7.70
CA ASN A 89 -4.63 -8.61 -8.71
C ASN A 89 -5.61 -7.56 -8.18
N LYS A 90 -6.09 -7.72 -6.93
CA LYS A 90 -6.92 -6.72 -6.26
C LYS A 90 -6.17 -5.40 -6.09
N TRP A 91 -4.94 -5.45 -5.57
CA TRP A 91 -4.07 -4.29 -5.41
C TRP A 91 -3.86 -3.56 -6.74
N LYS A 92 -3.50 -4.29 -7.82
CA LYS A 92 -3.22 -3.72 -9.14
C LYS A 92 -4.44 -3.00 -9.72
N ARG A 93 -5.64 -3.55 -9.50
CA ARG A 93 -6.90 -2.91 -9.91
C ARG A 93 -7.12 -1.62 -9.13
N THR A 94 -7.01 -1.67 -7.80
CA THR A 94 -7.16 -0.48 -6.94
C THR A 94 -6.13 0.59 -7.30
N TYR A 95 -4.85 0.21 -7.46
CA TYR A 95 -3.77 1.08 -7.86
C TYR A 95 -4.07 1.83 -9.16
N ARG A 96 -4.55 1.13 -10.20
CA ARG A 96 -4.90 1.75 -11.49
C ARG A 96 -5.98 2.81 -11.35
N VAL A 97 -7.02 2.52 -10.57
CA VAL A 97 -8.12 3.48 -10.37
C VAL A 97 -7.63 4.70 -9.59
N VAL A 98 -6.91 4.47 -8.49
CA VAL A 98 -6.33 5.54 -7.67
C VAL A 98 -5.37 6.42 -8.49
N PHE A 99 -4.48 5.80 -9.28
CA PHE A 99 -3.58 6.51 -10.17
C PHE A 99 -4.35 7.36 -11.20
N GLY A 100 -5.39 6.81 -11.81
CA GLY A 100 -6.24 7.55 -12.75
C GLY A 100 -6.91 8.76 -12.11
N ILE A 101 -7.46 8.61 -10.91
CA ILE A 101 -8.07 9.72 -10.15
C ILE A 101 -7.04 10.81 -9.86
N VAL A 102 -5.85 10.44 -9.37
CA VAL A 102 -4.77 11.40 -9.08
C VAL A 102 -4.37 12.16 -10.35
N MET A 103 -4.13 11.46 -11.46
CA MET A 103 -3.76 12.11 -12.73
C MET A 103 -4.83 13.09 -13.24
N ILE A 104 -6.11 12.71 -13.18
CA ILE A 104 -7.21 13.59 -13.63
C ILE A 104 -7.30 14.84 -12.74
N LEU A 105 -7.22 14.66 -11.42
CA LEU A 105 -7.25 15.76 -10.46
C LEU A 105 -6.07 16.71 -10.67
N GLU A 106 -4.86 16.18 -10.89
CA GLU A 106 -3.68 16.98 -11.19
C GLU A 106 -3.88 17.81 -12.45
N VAL A 107 -4.28 17.20 -13.56
CA VAL A 107 -4.52 17.92 -14.81
C VAL A 107 -5.58 19.00 -14.64
N ALA A 108 -6.68 18.69 -13.96
CA ALA A 108 -7.75 19.66 -13.72
C ALA A 108 -7.29 20.85 -12.88
N VAL A 109 -6.54 20.59 -11.80
CA VAL A 109 -5.98 21.63 -10.92
C VAL A 109 -4.97 22.49 -11.67
N ILE A 110 -4.10 21.88 -12.48
CA ILE A 110 -3.12 22.61 -13.30
C ILE A 110 -3.83 23.55 -14.28
N LEU A 111 -4.82 23.05 -15.03
CA LEU A 111 -5.58 23.85 -15.97
C LEU A 111 -6.29 25.02 -15.29
N LEU A 112 -6.89 24.78 -14.12
CA LEU A 112 -7.56 25.81 -13.33
C LEU A 112 -6.56 26.90 -12.86
N LEU A 113 -5.41 26.49 -12.33
CA LEU A 113 -4.39 27.44 -11.85
C LEU A 113 -3.78 28.26 -12.98
N VAL A 114 -3.47 27.63 -14.13
CA VAL A 114 -3.00 28.34 -15.33
C VAL A 114 -4.05 29.34 -15.82
N TYR A 115 -5.32 28.95 -15.88
CA TYR A 115 -6.40 29.84 -16.28
C TYR A 115 -6.51 31.05 -15.35
N LEU A 116 -6.51 30.83 -14.03
CA LEU A 116 -6.58 31.91 -13.05
C LEU A 116 -5.38 32.86 -13.16
N LEU A 117 -4.18 32.32 -13.41
CA LEU A 117 -2.95 33.10 -13.50
C LEU A 117 -2.87 33.95 -14.77
N LEU A 118 -3.40 33.45 -15.89
CA LEU A 118 -3.54 34.21 -17.14
C LEU A 118 -4.65 35.26 -17.05
N SER A 119 -5.70 35.00 -16.27
CA SER A 119 -6.84 35.91 -16.11
C SER A 119 -6.55 37.06 -15.13
N ASN A 120 -5.67 36.84 -14.15
CA ASN A 120 -5.30 37.86 -13.16
C ASN A 120 -3.89 37.59 -12.61
N LEU A 121 -2.90 38.35 -13.10
CA LEU A 121 -1.51 38.24 -12.65
C LEU A 121 -1.36 38.80 -11.23
N ASN A 122 -1.50 37.92 -10.25
CA ASN A 122 -1.34 38.23 -8.83
C ASN A 122 -0.23 37.35 -8.22
N LEU A 123 0.70 37.97 -7.51
CA LEU A 123 1.82 37.29 -6.85
C LEU A 123 1.34 36.27 -5.80
N ILE A 124 0.26 36.56 -5.09
CA ILE A 124 -0.37 35.63 -4.12
C ILE A 124 -0.86 34.37 -4.85
N LEU A 125 -1.47 34.54 -6.02
CA LEU A 125 -1.97 33.43 -6.84
C LEU A 125 -0.82 32.56 -7.39
N GLY A 126 0.32 33.18 -7.72
CA GLY A 126 1.53 32.46 -8.10
C GLY A 126 2.10 31.59 -6.98
N VAL A 127 2.15 32.13 -5.75
CA VAL A 127 2.64 31.38 -4.57
C VAL A 127 1.71 30.21 -4.22
N THR A 128 0.40 30.42 -4.21
CA THR A 128 -0.57 29.35 -3.93
C THR A 128 -0.53 28.27 -5.01
N THR A 129 -0.37 28.65 -6.28
CA THR A 129 -0.16 27.72 -7.40
C THR A 129 1.03 26.81 -7.12
N PHE A 130 2.19 27.37 -6.76
CA PHE A 130 3.39 26.59 -6.47
C PHE A 130 3.20 25.59 -5.31
N VAL A 131 2.52 25.99 -4.24
CA VAL A 131 2.21 25.11 -3.10
C VAL A 131 1.33 23.94 -3.53
N VAL A 132 0.26 24.23 -4.29
CA VAL A 132 -0.66 23.20 -4.78
C VAL A 132 0.05 22.22 -5.72
N PHE A 133 0.94 22.71 -6.59
CA PHE A 133 1.80 21.88 -7.42
C PHE A 133 2.70 20.94 -6.60
N GLY A 134 3.28 21.44 -5.49
CA GLY A 134 4.09 20.63 -4.59
C GLY A 134 3.30 19.48 -3.96
N ILE A 135 2.06 19.76 -3.53
CA ILE A 135 1.15 18.76 -2.96
C ILE A 135 0.74 17.71 -4.00
N ALA A 136 0.39 18.14 -5.21
CA ALA A 136 0.11 17.25 -6.34
C ALA A 136 1.29 16.32 -6.61
N PHE A 137 2.49 16.89 -6.81
CA PHE A 137 3.70 16.10 -7.05
C PHE A 137 3.99 15.09 -5.94
N TYR A 138 3.73 15.44 -4.68
CA TYR A 138 3.85 14.51 -3.56
C TYR A 138 2.90 13.31 -3.70
N PHE A 139 1.63 13.52 -4.05
CA PHE A 139 0.69 12.42 -4.28
C PHE A 139 1.11 11.55 -5.45
N PHE A 140 1.52 12.14 -6.57
CA PHE A 140 2.08 11.40 -7.70
C PHE A 140 3.27 10.52 -7.29
N TYR A 141 4.24 11.10 -6.57
CA TYR A 141 5.41 10.40 -6.07
C TYR A 141 5.03 9.22 -5.16
N LYS A 142 4.06 9.43 -4.25
CA LYS A 142 3.58 8.39 -3.32
C LYS A 142 3.00 7.19 -4.08
N VAL A 143 2.18 7.46 -5.11
CA VAL A 143 1.61 6.40 -5.97
C VAL A 143 2.72 5.69 -6.76
N VAL A 144 3.64 6.40 -7.39
CA VAL A 144 4.75 5.76 -8.14
C VAL A 144 5.67 4.92 -7.24
N SER A 145 5.97 5.41 -6.04
CA SER A 145 6.81 4.71 -5.05
C SER A 145 6.21 3.38 -4.59
N SER A 146 4.90 3.33 -4.43
CA SER A 146 4.16 2.10 -4.14
C SER A 146 4.41 1.00 -5.18
N ASN A 147 4.26 1.35 -6.46
CA ASN A 147 4.46 0.39 -7.56
C ASN A 147 5.91 -0.11 -7.64
N LYS A 148 6.90 0.74 -7.34
CA LYS A 148 8.31 0.32 -7.25
C LYS A 148 8.53 -0.67 -6.11
N SER A 149 7.88 -0.46 -4.97
CA SER A 149 8.07 -1.29 -3.78
C SER A 149 7.55 -2.71 -3.95
N ILE A 150 6.47 -2.90 -4.73
CA ILE A 150 5.92 -4.24 -5.02
C ILE A 150 6.83 -5.09 -5.88
N ARG A 151 7.62 -4.49 -6.78
CA ARG A 151 8.56 -5.24 -7.63
C ARG A 151 9.66 -5.95 -6.84
N LYS A 152 9.83 -5.65 -5.55
CA LYS A 152 10.80 -6.29 -4.66
C LYS A 152 10.36 -7.68 -4.21
N TYR A 153 9.08 -8.01 -4.31
CA TYR A 153 8.52 -9.25 -3.79
C TYR A 153 8.11 -10.18 -4.92
N GLU A 154 8.33 -11.48 -4.70
CA GLU A 154 7.86 -12.51 -5.62
C GLU A 154 6.33 -12.63 -5.55
N ILE A 155 5.69 -12.73 -6.71
CA ILE A 155 4.24 -12.95 -6.80
C ILE A 155 4.02 -14.45 -6.93
N LYS A 156 3.47 -15.07 -5.89
CA LYS A 156 3.23 -16.52 -5.84
C LYS A 156 1.73 -16.81 -5.84
N ASP A 157 1.34 -17.87 -6.54
CA ASP A 157 0.01 -18.43 -6.39
C ASP A 157 -0.08 -19.12 -5.03
N PHE A 158 -1.12 -18.77 -4.28
CA PHE A 158 -1.44 -19.37 -3.00
C PHE A 158 -2.89 -19.83 -3.07
N LYS A 159 -3.10 -21.11 -3.40
CA LYS A 159 -4.41 -21.75 -3.48
C LYS A 159 -4.37 -23.11 -2.88
#